data_AF-A0A6B3MXZ7-F1
#
_entry.id   AF-A0A6B3MXZ7-F1
#
_cell.length_a   1.000
_cell.length_b   1.000
_cell.length_c   1.000
_cell.angle_alpha   90.00
_cell.angle_beta   90.00
_cell.angle_gamma   90.00
#
_symmetry.space_group_name_H-M   'P 1'
#
loop_
_entity.id
_entity.type
_entity.pdbx_description
1 polymer ?
#
loop_
_entity_poly.entity_id
_entity_poly.type
_entity_poly.pdbx_seq_one_letter_code
_entity_poly.pdbx_strand_id
1 'polypeptide(L)'
;MLNTIKSRPRNANQNLSQVNRGYLKFITILLSIAAITFFDYPSAAQTNQEKDILNLFIEEENPKLIVRIRTSSYPISTGYEDPKLNFCYGFAVKLVKKLNNDFRLNKEPITLDPIFNNNLENPRFESVREGIVHLQCGPDTRKQKYYFNNDGVIFSNHFLTTGIRILVNKSKIKNLKSLPKDLNIGVTVNTTTIKEIEPLNPKIFETREEGIRALAQGDIDAFASDDILLQGYLKKDKNFKPSKYVLYPRDRYLSEFKSEDYAMVIKEGNYKFKEYINELIKDEKEKLDKRLTKEGFVLFNKISANPTKLPYIAFTSLLLSVISLLVYLFYSRITIFEYSESEFDFVIFLYTLKQLKFNQEISVTVHKHKHNDQNEKIFRVELSLPFMGNKARFKRDIFENYYKNKNNIDIKELIKDNKDFQSIIDSTNKLLKLDSNKFDNIYMNLHLHVKNFNAPVGSVGNRGTQKNVSGSNKVN
;
A
#
# COMPACT_ATOMS: atom_id res chain seq x y z
N MET A 1 -97.39 1.20 32.28
CA MET A 1 -96.95 1.87 31.04
C MET A 1 -95.47 2.19 31.18
N LEU A 2 -94.65 1.53 30.35
CA LEU A 2 -93.30 1.85 29.88
C LEU A 2 -92.20 2.28 30.88
N ASN A 3 -91.36 1.29 31.17
CA ASN A 3 -89.95 1.23 31.60
C ASN A 3 -89.07 2.48 31.40
N THR A 4 -88.26 2.83 32.39
CA THR A 4 -86.79 2.57 32.38
C THR A 4 -86.15 2.78 33.76
N ILE A 5 -85.23 1.88 34.12
CA ILE A 5 -84.59 1.75 35.44
C ILE A 5 -83.17 2.37 35.44
N LYS A 6 -82.81 2.95 36.59
CA LYS A 6 -81.50 3.47 37.02
C LYS A 6 -80.30 2.52 36.79
N SER A 7 -79.12 3.10 36.51
CA SER A 7 -77.87 2.83 37.29
C SER A 7 -76.74 3.83 36.97
N ARG A 8 -75.96 4.18 38.02
CA ARG A 8 -74.67 4.91 38.06
C ARG A 8 -73.50 3.90 37.92
N PRO A 9 -72.18 4.27 37.97
CA PRO A 9 -71.41 5.40 37.39
C PRO A 9 -70.02 4.94 36.81
N ARG A 10 -69.18 5.83 36.25
CA ARG A 10 -67.72 6.04 36.60
C ARG A 10 -66.87 6.73 35.51
N ASN A 11 -66.08 7.68 36.02
CA ASN A 11 -64.92 8.43 35.52
C ASN A 11 -64.07 7.86 34.37
N ALA A 12 -63.73 8.74 33.42
CA ALA A 12 -62.50 8.68 32.62
C ALA A 12 -62.09 10.08 32.15
N ASN A 13 -61.52 10.90 33.06
CA ASN A 13 -60.85 12.15 32.72
C ASN A 13 -59.56 12.23 33.53
N GLN A 14 -58.50 11.64 32.98
CA GLN A 14 -57.09 11.83 33.34
C GLN A 14 -56.28 10.87 32.46
N ASN A 15 -55.80 11.32 31.29
CA ASN A 15 -54.65 10.75 30.58
C ASN A 15 -54.33 11.45 29.25
N LEU A 16 -54.42 12.79 29.17
CA LEU A 16 -53.97 13.53 27.98
C LEU A 16 -52.80 14.52 28.20
N SER A 17 -52.17 14.54 29.38
CA SER A 17 -51.09 15.50 29.68
C SER A 17 -49.67 14.91 29.76
N GLN A 18 -49.47 13.61 29.60
CA GLN A 18 -48.13 13.00 29.69
C GLN A 18 -47.49 12.59 28.36
N VAL A 19 -48.26 12.42 27.27
CA VAL A 19 -47.71 11.97 25.98
C VAL A 19 -46.98 13.11 25.24
N ASN A 20 -47.36 14.38 25.47
CA ASN A 20 -46.76 15.52 24.74
C ASN A 20 -45.43 16.05 25.29
N ARG A 21 -45.01 15.68 26.52
CA ARG A 21 -43.71 16.16 27.06
C ARG A 21 -42.51 15.35 26.57
N GLY A 22 -42.71 14.08 26.23
CA GLY A 22 -41.64 13.23 25.67
C GLY A 22 -41.29 13.62 24.23
N TYR A 23 -42.32 13.86 23.40
CA TYR A 23 -42.15 14.26 22.01
C TYR A 23 -41.49 15.63 21.85
N LEU A 24 -41.87 16.59 22.70
CA LEU A 24 -41.28 17.93 22.67
C LEU A 24 -39.79 17.90 23.05
N LYS A 25 -39.41 17.09 24.06
CA LYS A 25 -38.00 16.90 24.44
C LYS A 25 -37.18 16.23 23.33
N PHE A 26 -37.77 15.26 22.64
CA PHE A 26 -37.12 14.56 21.52
C PHE A 26 -36.89 15.48 20.32
N ILE A 27 -37.86 16.34 20.00
CA ILE A 27 -37.74 17.35 18.93
C ILE A 27 -36.69 18.41 19.28
N THR A 28 -36.63 18.89 20.53
CA THR A 28 -35.55 19.81 20.92
C THR A 28 -34.18 19.15 20.84
N ILE A 29 -34.02 17.88 21.24
CA ILE A 29 -32.72 17.19 21.12
C ILE A 29 -32.33 17.01 19.65
N LEU A 30 -33.27 16.67 18.77
CA LEU A 30 -33.03 16.58 17.32
C LEU A 30 -32.65 17.92 16.68
N LEU A 31 -33.30 19.02 17.09
CA LEU A 31 -32.96 20.36 16.63
C LEU A 31 -31.61 20.84 17.17
N SER A 32 -31.24 20.48 18.40
CA SER A 32 -29.91 20.78 18.96
C SER A 32 -28.79 20.02 18.22
N ILE A 33 -29.02 18.75 17.87
CA ILE A 33 -28.06 17.95 17.10
C ILE A 33 -27.94 18.50 15.67
N ALA A 34 -29.05 18.90 15.05
CA ALA A 34 -29.04 19.55 13.74
C ALA A 34 -28.29 20.89 13.77
N ALA A 35 -28.47 21.70 14.82
CA ALA A 35 -27.77 22.99 14.98
C ALA A 35 -26.25 22.81 15.18
N ILE A 36 -25.81 21.77 15.89
CA ILE A 36 -24.37 21.46 16.04
C ILE A 36 -23.77 20.96 14.72
N THR A 37 -24.53 20.28 13.87
CA THR A 37 -24.05 19.87 12.54
C THR A 37 -24.00 20.99 11.50
N PHE A 38 -24.58 22.16 11.78
CA PHE A 38 -24.60 23.31 10.86
C PHE A 38 -23.70 24.48 11.30
N PHE A 39 -23.17 24.50 12.53
CA PHE A 39 -22.33 25.60 13.04
C PHE A 39 -20.82 25.34 13.09
N ASP A 40 -20.34 24.14 12.73
CA ASP A 40 -18.91 23.85 12.55
C ASP A 40 -18.55 23.50 11.09
N TYR A 41 -19.16 24.20 10.12
CA TYR A 41 -18.47 24.41 8.85
C TYR A 41 -17.63 25.68 8.99
N PRO A 42 -16.30 25.58 9.18
CA PRO A 42 -15.43 26.73 8.99
C PRO A 42 -15.63 27.21 7.56
N SER A 43 -16.42 28.28 7.43
CA SER A 43 -16.62 28.98 6.18
C SER A 43 -15.29 29.64 5.87
N ALA A 44 -14.67 29.21 4.77
CA ALA A 44 -13.64 29.96 4.08
C ALA A 44 -12.42 30.40 4.93
N ALA A 45 -11.69 29.43 5.48
CA ALA A 45 -10.28 29.45 5.19
C ALA A 45 -10.11 28.75 3.83
N GLN A 46 -10.24 29.51 2.73
CA GLN A 46 -9.57 29.13 1.49
C GLN A 46 -8.08 29.10 1.84
N THR A 47 -7.61 27.97 2.36
CA THR A 47 -6.21 27.59 2.20
C THR A 47 -5.97 27.69 0.71
N ASN A 48 -5.10 28.61 0.29
CA ASN A 48 -4.57 28.67 -1.06
C ASN A 48 -4.27 27.23 -1.48
N GLN A 49 -5.16 26.62 -2.25
CA GLN A 49 -4.95 25.28 -2.76
C GLN A 49 -3.76 25.48 -3.68
N GLU A 50 -2.59 25.07 -3.20
CA GLU A 50 -1.32 25.34 -3.84
C GLU A 50 -1.47 24.96 -5.31
N LYS A 51 -1.46 25.96 -6.19
CA LYS A 51 -1.75 25.75 -7.61
C LYS A 51 -0.77 24.69 -8.09
N ASP A 52 -1.30 23.59 -8.63
CA ASP A 52 -0.46 22.59 -9.29
C ASP A 52 0.40 23.32 -10.33
N ILE A 53 1.69 23.07 -10.33
CA ILE A 53 2.67 23.72 -11.19
C ILE A 53 2.31 23.67 -12.68
N LEU A 54 1.55 22.65 -13.11
CA LEU A 54 1.04 22.62 -14.49
C LEU A 54 0.18 23.84 -14.81
N ASN A 55 -0.54 24.41 -13.85
CA ASN A 55 -1.31 25.65 -14.04
C ASN A 55 -0.39 26.85 -14.27
N LEU A 56 0.77 26.93 -13.60
CA LEU A 56 1.77 27.98 -13.88
C LEU A 56 2.22 27.90 -15.33
N PHE A 57 2.47 26.69 -15.83
CA PHE A 57 2.84 26.44 -17.22
C PHE A 57 1.73 26.72 -18.22
N ILE A 58 0.47 26.88 -17.81
CA ILE A 58 -0.65 27.23 -18.70
C ILE A 58 -0.94 28.73 -18.67
N GLU A 59 -0.86 29.35 -17.50
CA GLU A 59 -1.33 30.71 -17.23
C GLU A 59 -0.28 31.79 -17.50
N GLU A 60 1.01 31.52 -17.27
CA GLU A 60 2.05 32.55 -17.32
C GLU A 60 2.50 32.90 -18.75
N GLU A 61 2.89 34.15 -18.98
CA GLU A 61 3.39 34.60 -20.30
C GLU A 61 4.81 34.13 -20.60
N ASN A 62 5.63 33.77 -19.61
CA ASN A 62 7.00 33.27 -19.80
C ASN A 62 7.39 32.22 -18.74
N PRO A 63 6.71 31.06 -18.71
CA PRO A 63 6.95 30.06 -17.68
C PRO A 63 8.36 29.46 -17.77
N LYS A 64 8.95 29.18 -16.61
CA LYS A 64 10.24 28.48 -16.50
C LYS A 64 10.08 27.17 -15.74
N LEU A 65 10.65 26.10 -16.24
CA LEU A 65 10.84 24.88 -15.46
C LEU A 65 12.20 24.95 -14.75
N ILE A 66 12.19 25.24 -13.45
CA ILE A 66 13.39 25.29 -12.63
C ILE A 66 13.71 23.88 -12.11
N VAL A 67 14.84 23.30 -12.53
CA VAL A 67 15.23 21.93 -12.16
C VAL A 67 16.57 21.94 -11.43
N ARG A 68 16.59 21.42 -10.21
CA ARG A 68 17.85 21.17 -9.49
C ARG A 68 18.46 19.84 -9.94
N ILE A 69 19.72 19.88 -10.36
CA ILE A 69 20.47 18.72 -10.87
C ILE A 69 21.70 18.48 -10.00
N ARG A 70 21.81 17.28 -9.43
CA ARG A 70 22.95 16.90 -8.59
C ARG A 70 24.15 16.44 -9.43
N THR A 71 25.23 17.23 -9.42
CA THR A 71 26.37 17.06 -10.33
C THR A 71 27.39 15.99 -9.90
N SER A 72 27.53 15.75 -8.60
CA SER A 72 28.46 14.76 -8.01
C SER A 72 27.85 13.36 -7.95
N SER A 73 27.34 12.85 -9.08
CA SER A 73 26.59 11.60 -9.11
C SER A 73 26.76 10.74 -10.36
N TYR A 74 27.93 10.79 -10.99
CA TYR A 74 28.22 9.95 -12.15
C TYR A 74 28.04 8.45 -11.79
N PRO A 75 27.34 7.65 -12.63
CA PRO A 75 26.91 7.91 -14.02
C PRO A 75 25.51 8.50 -14.21
N ILE A 76 24.82 8.87 -13.14
CA ILE A 76 23.44 9.35 -13.20
C ILE A 76 23.42 10.80 -13.70
N SER A 77 24.11 11.67 -13.00
CA SER A 77 24.23 13.06 -13.40
C SER A 77 25.67 13.55 -13.21
N THR A 78 25.98 14.62 -13.94
CA THR A 78 27.31 15.22 -13.99
C THR A 78 27.17 16.73 -13.95
N GLY A 79 28.26 17.47 -13.78
CA GLY A 79 28.27 18.92 -13.97
C GLY A 79 28.17 19.37 -15.43
N TYR A 80 28.04 18.46 -16.39
CA TYR A 80 27.95 18.80 -17.80
C TYR A 80 26.50 18.96 -18.26
N GLU A 81 26.26 19.99 -19.07
CA GLU A 81 25.03 20.22 -19.84
C GLU A 81 24.97 19.39 -21.13
N ASP A 82 25.50 18.17 -21.11
CA ASP A 82 25.34 17.22 -22.20
C ASP A 82 24.20 16.25 -21.86
N PRO A 83 23.05 16.31 -22.55
CA PRO A 83 21.90 15.44 -22.28
C PRO A 83 22.17 13.96 -22.56
N LYS A 84 23.25 13.61 -23.28
CA LYS A 84 23.69 12.22 -23.48
C LYS A 84 24.48 11.69 -22.29
N LEU A 85 25.24 12.55 -21.62
CA LEU A 85 26.08 12.17 -20.49
C LEU A 85 25.37 12.36 -19.14
N ASN A 86 24.43 13.29 -19.07
CA ASN A 86 23.70 13.68 -17.88
C ASN A 86 22.21 13.30 -18.01
N PHE A 87 21.80 12.20 -17.37
CA PHE A 87 20.42 11.71 -17.44
C PHE A 87 19.43 12.76 -16.92
N CYS A 88 19.74 13.43 -15.81
CA CYS A 88 18.86 14.44 -15.21
C CYS A 88 18.61 15.63 -16.14
N TYR A 89 19.67 16.14 -16.76
CA TYR A 89 19.54 17.23 -17.72
C TYR A 89 18.80 16.79 -18.97
N GLY A 90 19.14 15.62 -19.53
CA GLY A 90 18.45 15.06 -20.69
C GLY A 90 16.97 14.79 -20.43
N PHE A 91 16.62 14.35 -19.23
CA PHE A 91 15.23 14.19 -18.79
C PHE A 91 14.51 15.55 -18.73
N ALA A 92 15.13 16.56 -18.11
CA ALA A 92 14.56 17.90 -18.00
C ALA A 92 14.29 18.54 -19.37
N VAL A 93 15.23 18.41 -20.32
CA VAL A 93 15.05 18.88 -21.71
C VAL A 93 13.85 18.20 -22.38
N LYS A 94 13.69 16.89 -22.20
CA LYS A 94 12.55 16.14 -22.75
C LYS A 94 11.23 16.52 -22.08
N LEU A 95 11.26 16.78 -20.77
CA LEU A 95 10.11 17.21 -20.01
C LEU A 95 9.61 18.58 -20.52
N VAL A 96 10.49 19.56 -20.69
CA VAL A 96 10.12 20.87 -21.28
C VAL A 96 9.55 20.70 -22.68
N LYS A 97 10.16 19.86 -23.52
CA LYS A 97 9.63 19.58 -24.86
C LYS A 97 8.21 19.00 -24.80
N LYS A 98 7.97 18.03 -23.92
CA LYS A 98 6.64 17.43 -23.74
C LYS A 98 5.63 18.48 -23.27
N LEU A 99 5.99 19.28 -22.25
CA LEU A 99 5.14 20.33 -21.71
C LEU A 99 4.76 21.37 -22.79
N ASN A 100 5.71 21.77 -23.63
CA ASN A 100 5.44 22.70 -24.73
C ASN A 100 4.49 22.12 -25.77
N ASN A 101 4.66 20.85 -26.13
CA ASN A 101 3.76 20.18 -27.07
C ASN A 101 2.34 20.07 -26.52
N ASP A 102 2.20 19.77 -25.23
CA ASP A 102 0.89 19.50 -24.63
C ASP A 102 0.14 20.80 -24.23
N PHE A 103 0.86 21.88 -23.90
CA PHE A 103 0.26 23.09 -23.31
C PHE A 103 0.53 24.40 -24.05
N ARG A 104 1.46 24.46 -25.03
CA ARG A 104 1.96 25.72 -25.62
C ARG A 104 1.89 25.79 -27.15
N LEU A 105 0.84 25.25 -27.77
CA LEU A 105 0.70 25.27 -29.25
C LEU A 105 0.69 26.68 -29.89
N ASN A 106 0.23 27.71 -29.18
CA ASN A 106 0.14 29.11 -29.67
C ASN A 106 0.54 30.14 -28.59
N LYS A 107 1.45 29.77 -27.69
CA LYS A 107 1.93 30.64 -26.61
C LYS A 107 3.45 30.57 -26.56
N GLU A 108 4.06 31.53 -25.86
CA GLU A 108 5.50 31.48 -25.57
C GLU A 108 5.88 30.15 -24.91
N PRO A 109 6.99 29.52 -25.34
CA PRO A 109 7.39 28.22 -24.86
C PRO A 109 7.92 28.30 -23.42
N ILE A 110 7.66 27.25 -22.66
CA ILE A 110 8.33 26.97 -21.40
C ILE A 110 9.82 26.81 -21.67
N THR A 111 10.62 27.53 -20.90
CA THR A 111 12.08 27.45 -20.93
C THR A 111 12.61 26.63 -19.77
N LEU A 112 13.78 26.00 -19.94
CA LEU A 112 14.45 25.23 -18.90
C LEU A 112 15.42 26.14 -18.13
N ASP A 113 15.37 26.09 -16.80
CA ASP A 113 16.32 26.77 -15.91
C ASP A 113 16.99 25.74 -14.99
N PRO A 114 18.11 25.13 -15.44
CA PRO A 114 18.78 24.08 -14.69
C PRO A 114 19.74 24.66 -13.64
N ILE A 115 19.56 24.26 -12.38
CA ILE A 115 20.47 24.61 -11.28
C ILE A 115 21.38 23.41 -11.01
N PHE A 116 22.62 23.50 -11.47
CA PHE A 116 23.66 22.51 -11.20
C PHE A 116 24.31 22.78 -9.84
N ASN A 117 24.14 21.86 -8.89
CA ASN A 117 24.72 22.04 -7.56
C ASN A 117 25.50 20.81 -7.08
N ASN A 118 26.66 21.09 -6.49
CA ASN A 118 27.59 20.15 -5.89
C ASN A 118 27.41 20.08 -4.35
N ASN A 119 26.91 21.17 -3.75
CA ASN A 119 26.88 21.43 -2.32
C ASN A 119 25.51 21.16 -1.69
N LEU A 120 25.58 20.69 -0.44
CA LEU A 120 24.48 20.34 0.46
C LEU A 120 24.00 21.55 1.30
N GLU A 121 24.26 22.79 0.86
CA GLU A 121 24.01 24.01 1.68
C GLU A 121 22.55 24.14 2.18
N ASN A 122 21.59 23.48 1.52
CA ASN A 122 20.23 23.31 2.03
C ASN A 122 19.95 21.83 2.30
N PRO A 123 19.21 21.46 3.38
CA PRO A 123 18.62 20.15 3.51
C PRO A 123 18.06 19.67 2.17
N ARG A 124 18.48 18.47 1.78
CA ARG A 124 18.42 17.90 0.42
C ARG A 124 17.15 18.14 -0.40
N PHE A 125 16.00 18.37 0.24
CA PHE A 125 14.69 18.54 -0.41
C PHE A 125 14.03 19.90 -0.10
N GLU A 126 14.72 20.79 0.64
CA GLU A 126 14.19 22.07 1.10
C GLU A 126 13.87 22.99 -0.07
N SER A 127 14.74 23.12 -1.07
CA SER A 127 14.45 23.97 -2.24
C SER A 127 13.20 23.51 -3.01
N VAL A 128 12.88 22.21 -2.97
CA VAL A 128 11.65 21.67 -3.55
C VAL A 128 10.45 22.01 -2.65
N ARG A 129 10.58 21.79 -1.34
CA ARG A 129 9.54 22.10 -0.34
C ARG A 129 9.15 23.58 -0.35
N GLU A 130 10.14 24.46 -0.43
CA GLU A 130 9.97 25.91 -0.45
C GLU A 130 9.45 26.42 -1.79
N GLY A 131 9.44 25.57 -2.84
CA GLY A 131 9.02 25.96 -4.18
C GLY A 131 10.04 26.80 -4.94
N ILE A 132 11.29 26.87 -4.48
CA ILE A 132 12.41 27.52 -5.20
C ILE A 132 12.70 26.77 -6.50
N VAL A 133 12.63 25.43 -6.46
CA VAL A 133 12.75 24.59 -7.64
C VAL A 133 11.52 23.71 -7.80
N HIS A 134 11.17 23.44 -9.05
CA HIS A 134 10.00 22.66 -9.43
C HIS A 134 10.24 21.16 -9.35
N LEU A 135 11.48 20.76 -9.63
CA LEU A 135 11.91 19.37 -9.72
C LEU A 135 13.33 19.26 -9.23
N GLN A 136 13.64 18.21 -8.46
CA GLN A 136 15.01 17.80 -8.20
C GLN A 136 15.28 16.42 -8.78
N CYS A 137 16.42 16.32 -9.47
CA CYS A 137 16.92 15.08 -10.04
C CYS A 137 18.33 14.75 -9.56
N GLY A 138 18.51 13.51 -9.12
CA GLY A 138 19.78 12.97 -8.67
C GLY A 138 19.59 11.56 -8.08
N PRO A 139 20.63 11.00 -7.44
CA PRO A 139 20.57 9.74 -6.71
C PRO A 139 19.77 9.87 -5.40
N ASP A 140 18.51 10.30 -5.50
CA ASP A 140 17.62 10.56 -4.38
C ASP A 140 16.77 9.33 -4.07
N THR A 141 17.12 8.64 -2.99
CA THR A 141 16.47 7.38 -2.61
C THR A 141 15.08 7.60 -2.03
N ARG A 142 14.09 7.01 -2.69
CA ARG A 142 12.71 6.90 -2.23
C ARG A 142 12.62 5.87 -1.09
N LYS A 143 12.51 6.34 0.15
CA LYS A 143 12.25 5.47 1.33
C LYS A 143 10.75 5.33 1.61
N GLN A 144 10.36 4.18 2.14
CA GLN A 144 8.98 3.90 2.50
C GLN A 144 8.42 4.83 3.58
N LYS A 145 9.29 5.33 4.48
CA LYS A 145 8.92 6.36 5.48
C LYS A 145 8.47 7.69 4.87
N TYR A 146 8.91 8.02 3.64
CA TYR A 146 8.48 9.24 2.95
C TYR A 146 7.11 9.10 2.29
N TYR A 147 6.47 7.92 2.34
CA TYR A 147 5.05 7.80 1.99
C TYR A 147 4.13 8.25 3.13
N PHE A 148 4.65 8.37 4.36
CA PHE A 148 3.83 8.57 5.56
C PHE A 148 4.23 9.79 6.39
N ASN A 149 5.39 10.40 6.14
CA ASN A 149 5.81 11.63 6.79
C ASN A 149 5.66 12.81 5.81
N ASN A 150 4.88 13.82 6.22
CA ASN A 150 4.70 15.12 5.57
C ASN A 150 6.02 15.93 5.57
N ASP A 151 7.03 15.49 4.82
CA ASP A 151 8.28 16.24 4.64
C ASP A 151 8.13 17.34 3.57
N GLY A 152 6.90 17.64 3.14
CA GLY A 152 6.54 18.64 2.13
C GLY A 152 6.98 18.31 0.70
N VAL A 153 7.36 17.05 0.46
CA VAL A 153 7.78 16.54 -0.86
C VAL A 153 7.24 15.14 -1.13
N ILE A 154 6.94 14.87 -2.40
CA ILE A 154 6.59 13.57 -2.95
C ILE A 154 7.66 13.07 -3.91
N PHE A 155 7.69 11.76 -4.13
CA PHE A 155 8.58 11.12 -5.08
C PHE A 155 7.84 10.63 -6.33
N SER A 156 8.52 10.70 -7.47
CA SER A 156 8.10 9.99 -8.69
C SER A 156 8.24 8.48 -8.54
N ASN A 157 7.87 7.75 -9.59
CA ASN A 157 8.33 6.40 -9.83
C ASN A 157 9.86 6.40 -9.93
N HIS A 158 10.48 5.31 -9.49
CA HIS A 158 11.94 5.21 -9.52
C HIS A 158 12.43 4.99 -10.96
N PHE A 159 13.45 5.75 -11.36
CA PHE A 159 14.08 5.64 -12.67
C PHE A 159 15.33 4.74 -12.66
N LEU A 160 15.87 4.43 -11.48
CA LEU A 160 16.97 3.47 -11.31
C LEU A 160 16.88 2.80 -9.94
N THR A 161 17.29 1.53 -9.87
CA THR A 161 17.46 0.82 -8.60
C THR A 161 18.92 0.40 -8.45
N THR A 162 19.49 0.65 -7.28
CA THR A 162 20.85 0.24 -6.88
C THR A 162 20.84 -0.27 -5.44
N GLY A 163 22.01 -0.41 -4.82
CA GLY A 163 22.14 -0.79 -3.43
C GLY A 163 23.49 -0.36 -2.87
N ILE A 164 23.66 -0.48 -1.57
CA ILE A 164 24.87 0.01 -0.90
C ILE A 164 25.96 -1.06 -0.93
N ARG A 165 27.19 -0.65 -1.29
CA ARG A 165 28.42 -1.43 -1.15
C ARG A 165 29.52 -0.58 -0.55
N ILE A 166 30.65 -1.23 -0.24
CA ILE A 166 31.89 -0.55 0.08
C ILE A 166 32.87 -0.67 -1.08
N LEU A 167 33.56 0.42 -1.39
CA LEU A 167 34.77 0.43 -2.21
C LEU A 167 35.97 0.27 -1.28
N VAL A 168 36.79 -0.74 -1.51
CA VAL A 168 37.86 -1.14 -0.59
C VAL A 168 39.12 -1.55 -1.34
N ASN A 169 40.28 -1.28 -0.74
CA ASN A 169 41.55 -1.77 -1.29
C ASN A 169 41.61 -3.30 -1.19
N LYS A 170 41.92 -3.99 -2.31
CA LYS A 170 41.99 -5.46 -2.36
C LYS A 170 42.97 -6.03 -1.35
N SER A 171 44.04 -5.31 -0.99
CA SER A 171 45.00 -5.77 0.02
C SER A 171 44.35 -5.98 1.39
N LYS A 172 43.31 -5.20 1.72
CA LYS A 172 42.59 -5.23 3.00
C LYS A 172 41.56 -6.35 3.07
N ILE A 173 41.21 -6.99 1.95
CA ILE A 173 40.11 -7.97 1.90
C ILE A 173 40.46 -9.34 1.33
N LYS A 174 41.74 -9.64 1.10
CA LYS A 174 42.17 -10.87 0.40
C LYS A 174 41.59 -12.17 0.98
N ASN A 175 41.18 -12.20 2.26
CA ASN A 175 40.69 -13.41 2.94
C ASN A 175 39.38 -13.21 3.75
N LEU A 176 38.60 -12.18 3.49
CA LEU A 176 37.46 -11.81 4.35
C LEU A 176 36.12 -12.39 3.89
N LYS A 177 35.53 -13.27 4.71
CA LYS A 177 34.16 -13.79 4.52
C LYS A 177 33.06 -12.79 4.91
N SER A 178 33.38 -11.82 5.76
CA SER A 178 32.49 -10.74 6.22
C SER A 178 33.26 -9.43 6.33
N LEU A 179 32.56 -8.28 6.43
CA LEU A 179 33.23 -7.03 6.78
C LEU A 179 33.91 -7.19 8.15
N PRO A 180 35.19 -6.84 8.29
CA PRO A 180 35.85 -6.73 9.58
C PRO A 180 35.22 -5.56 10.33
N LYS A 181 35.05 -5.73 11.63
CA LYS A 181 34.68 -4.63 12.53
C LYS A 181 35.76 -3.54 12.60
N ASP A 182 37.00 -3.89 12.23
CA ASP A 182 38.17 -3.03 12.39
C ASP A 182 38.53 -2.23 11.12
N LEU A 183 37.71 -2.27 10.06
CA LEU A 183 37.95 -1.39 8.91
C LEU A 183 37.54 0.03 9.25
N ASN A 184 38.45 0.98 9.00
CA ASN A 184 38.12 2.39 9.01
C ASN A 184 37.29 2.70 7.75
N ILE A 185 35.97 2.80 7.90
CA ILE A 185 35.04 3.00 6.78
C ILE A 185 34.63 4.47 6.71
N GLY A 186 34.75 5.08 5.55
CA GLY A 186 34.23 6.42 5.26
C GLY A 186 32.83 6.43 4.68
N VAL A 187 32.09 7.52 4.90
CA VAL A 187 30.76 7.76 4.31
C VAL A 187 30.44 9.24 4.19
N THR A 188 29.57 9.59 3.25
CA THR A 188 29.09 10.98 3.09
C THR A 188 27.93 11.29 4.03
N VAL A 189 27.97 12.45 4.68
CA VAL A 189 26.89 13.03 5.49
C VAL A 189 25.56 13.10 4.73
N ASN A 190 24.42 13.10 5.44
CA ASN A 190 23.08 13.26 4.85
C ASN A 190 22.72 12.23 3.75
N THR A 191 23.32 11.05 3.82
CA THR A 191 23.00 9.91 2.94
C THR A 191 22.21 8.83 3.66
N THR A 192 21.52 8.01 2.87
CA THR A 192 20.86 6.79 3.34
C THR A 192 21.88 5.76 3.81
N THR A 193 23.07 5.76 3.20
CA THR A 193 24.19 4.88 3.48
C THR A 193 24.63 4.93 4.93
N ILE A 194 24.70 6.12 5.55
CA ILE A 194 25.13 6.28 6.96
C ILE A 194 24.40 5.31 7.88
N LYS A 195 23.08 5.19 7.75
CA LYS A 195 22.28 4.34 8.65
C LYS A 195 22.64 2.85 8.55
N GLU A 196 23.10 2.38 7.39
CA GLU A 196 23.47 0.98 7.21
C GLU A 196 24.86 0.66 7.76
N ILE A 197 25.73 1.67 7.89
CA ILE A 197 27.11 1.49 8.34
C ILE A 197 27.42 2.15 9.69
N GLU A 198 26.47 2.89 10.26
CA GLU A 198 26.56 3.49 11.60
C GLU A 198 27.02 2.50 12.68
N PRO A 199 26.57 1.21 12.69
CA PRO A 199 27.09 0.23 13.65
C PRO A 199 28.60 -0.06 13.55
N LEU A 200 29.27 0.40 12.47
CA LEU A 200 30.71 0.24 12.24
C LEU A 200 31.50 1.52 12.57
N ASN A 201 30.85 2.52 13.20
CA ASN A 201 31.47 3.79 13.59
C ASN A 201 32.25 4.47 12.44
N PRO A 202 31.57 4.82 11.33
CA PRO A 202 32.24 5.29 10.14
C PRO A 202 32.76 6.72 10.30
N LYS A 203 33.85 7.05 9.59
CA LYS A 203 34.31 8.42 9.40
C LYS A 203 33.36 9.14 8.44
N ILE A 204 32.81 10.26 8.88
CA ILE A 204 31.87 11.07 8.10
C ILE A 204 32.65 12.12 7.29
N PHE A 205 32.27 12.27 6.02
CA PHE A 205 32.81 13.26 5.08
C PHE A 205 31.67 14.13 4.57
N GLU A 206 31.96 15.40 4.26
CA GLU A 206 30.96 16.33 3.73
C GLU A 206 30.56 15.98 2.30
N THR A 207 31.57 15.63 1.49
CA THR A 207 31.37 15.22 0.10
C THR A 207 31.83 13.79 -0.14
N ARG A 208 31.33 13.18 -1.21
CA ARG A 208 31.77 11.85 -1.61
C ARG A 208 33.18 11.89 -2.17
N GLU A 209 33.51 12.95 -2.90
CA GLU A 209 34.83 13.23 -3.46
C GLU A 209 35.91 13.26 -2.37
N GLU A 210 35.64 13.90 -1.22
CA GLU A 210 36.53 13.89 -0.07
C GLU A 210 36.78 12.49 0.48
N GLY A 211 35.71 11.73 0.72
CA GLY A 211 35.84 10.37 1.24
C GLY A 211 36.55 9.43 0.28
N ILE A 212 36.29 9.57 -1.02
CA ILE A 212 37.01 8.84 -2.08
C ILE A 212 38.49 9.24 -2.11
N ARG A 213 38.82 10.52 -1.94
CA ARG A 213 40.22 10.97 -1.87
C ARG A 213 40.94 10.42 -0.64
N ALA A 214 40.28 10.43 0.52
CA ALA A 214 40.80 9.84 1.76
C ALA A 214 41.08 8.34 1.59
N LEU A 215 40.20 7.61 0.91
CA LEU A 215 40.43 6.20 0.56
C LEU A 215 41.64 6.03 -0.35
N ALA A 216 41.81 6.89 -1.36
CA ALA A 216 42.94 6.84 -2.27
C ALA A 216 44.28 7.12 -1.58
N GLN A 217 44.28 8.00 -0.57
CA GLN A 217 45.43 8.38 0.24
C GLN A 217 45.77 7.36 1.34
N GLY A 218 44.82 6.48 1.68
CA GLY A 218 44.99 5.47 2.74
C GLY A 218 44.56 5.93 4.13
N ASP A 219 43.89 7.08 4.24
CA ASP A 219 43.38 7.62 5.51
C ASP A 219 42.17 6.82 6.06
N ILE A 220 41.51 6.09 5.17
CA ILE A 220 40.45 5.12 5.47
C ILE A 220 40.70 3.85 4.65
N ASP A 221 40.23 2.71 5.15
CA ASP A 221 40.42 1.42 4.48
C ASP A 221 39.37 1.16 3.40
N ALA A 222 38.17 1.70 3.59
CA ALA A 222 37.03 1.52 2.70
C ALA A 222 36.11 2.75 2.69
N PHE A 223 35.31 2.90 1.64
CA PHE A 223 34.31 3.96 1.54
C PHE A 223 32.96 3.39 1.11
N ALA A 224 31.91 3.67 1.88
CA ALA A 224 30.57 3.16 1.64
C ALA A 224 29.71 4.17 0.86
N SER A 225 29.05 3.69 -0.19
CA SER A 225 28.06 4.46 -0.97
C SER A 225 27.25 3.50 -1.84
N ASP A 226 26.27 4.05 -2.55
CA ASP A 226 25.54 3.34 -3.58
C ASP A 226 26.48 2.79 -4.66
N ASP A 227 26.32 1.51 -4.98
CA ASP A 227 27.19 0.72 -5.86
C ASP A 227 27.34 1.33 -7.24
N ILE A 228 26.26 1.84 -7.83
CA ILE A 228 26.33 2.48 -9.15
C ILE A 228 27.24 3.72 -9.15
N LEU A 229 27.25 4.48 -8.05
CA LEU A 229 28.11 5.66 -7.90
C LEU A 229 29.57 5.24 -7.67
N LEU A 230 29.81 4.21 -6.86
CA LEU A 230 31.15 3.66 -6.64
C LEU A 230 31.76 3.07 -7.92
N GLN A 231 30.95 2.38 -8.74
CA GLN A 231 31.35 1.95 -10.09
C GLN A 231 31.74 3.17 -10.95
N GLY A 232 31.05 4.29 -10.78
CA GLY A 232 31.37 5.55 -11.43
C GLY A 232 32.79 6.03 -11.12
N TYR A 233 33.18 6.07 -9.85
CA TYR A 233 34.56 6.44 -9.47
C TYR A 233 35.60 5.43 -9.97
N LEU A 234 35.33 4.13 -9.86
CA LEU A 234 36.23 3.09 -10.39
C LEU A 234 36.49 3.21 -11.89
N LYS A 235 35.55 3.76 -12.66
CA LYS A 235 35.68 3.96 -14.11
C LYS A 235 36.32 5.30 -14.48
N LYS A 236 36.06 6.36 -13.72
CA LYS A 236 36.50 7.73 -14.07
C LYS A 236 37.78 8.18 -13.38
N ASP A 237 38.00 7.79 -12.14
CA ASP A 237 39.11 8.31 -11.36
C ASP A 237 40.39 7.52 -11.63
N LYS A 238 41.42 8.21 -12.15
CA LYS A 238 42.73 7.63 -12.47
C LYS A 238 43.44 7.06 -11.24
N ASN A 239 43.11 7.55 -10.04
CA ASN A 239 43.65 7.05 -8.78
C ASN A 239 43.08 5.67 -8.42
N PHE A 240 41.90 5.35 -8.94
CA PHE A 240 41.20 4.09 -8.69
C PHE A 240 41.41 3.13 -9.84
N LYS A 241 42.47 2.30 -9.72
CA LYS A 241 42.67 1.19 -10.64
C LYS A 241 41.80 0.00 -10.22
N PRO A 242 41.02 -0.62 -11.14
CA PRO A 242 40.29 -1.86 -10.85
C PRO A 242 41.19 -3.02 -10.38
N SER A 243 42.50 -2.93 -10.61
CA SER A 243 43.48 -3.88 -10.08
C SER A 243 43.70 -3.74 -8.57
N LYS A 244 43.59 -2.52 -8.01
CA LYS A 244 43.85 -2.21 -6.59
C LYS A 244 42.58 -2.17 -5.73
N TYR A 245 41.46 -1.73 -6.30
CA TYR A 245 40.21 -1.58 -5.56
C TYR A 245 39.13 -2.54 -6.05
N VAL A 246 38.17 -2.82 -5.19
CA VAL A 246 37.02 -3.66 -5.53
C VAL A 246 35.80 -3.26 -4.72
N LEU A 247 34.62 -3.53 -5.26
CA LEU A 247 33.36 -3.40 -4.55
C LEU A 247 33.12 -4.65 -3.71
N TYR A 248 32.82 -4.45 -2.44
CA TYR A 248 32.56 -5.51 -1.48
C TYR A 248 31.23 -5.27 -0.74
N PRO A 249 30.47 -6.34 -0.41
CA PRO A 249 30.59 -7.71 -0.90
C PRO A 249 30.46 -7.79 -2.42
N ARG A 250 31.08 -8.79 -3.07
CA ARG A 250 31.11 -8.87 -4.54
C ARG A 250 29.78 -9.33 -5.16
N ASP A 251 29.04 -10.12 -4.41
CA ASP A 251 27.87 -10.90 -4.86
C ASP A 251 26.55 -10.38 -4.29
N ARG A 252 26.59 -9.43 -3.35
CA ARG A 252 25.38 -8.84 -2.74
C ARG A 252 25.59 -7.40 -2.31
N TYR A 253 24.51 -6.72 -1.93
CA TYR A 253 24.54 -5.44 -1.25
C TYR A 253 24.72 -5.62 0.25
N LEU A 254 25.15 -4.57 0.96
CA LEU A 254 25.27 -4.59 2.42
C LEU A 254 23.93 -4.85 3.11
N SER A 255 22.86 -4.32 2.53
CA SER A 255 21.50 -4.58 2.99
C SER A 255 20.89 -5.71 2.17
N GLU A 256 20.49 -6.80 2.84
CA GLU A 256 19.84 -7.94 2.15
C GLU A 256 18.43 -7.60 1.62
N PHE A 257 17.79 -6.56 2.16
CA PHE A 257 16.39 -6.21 1.84
C PHE A 257 16.18 -4.76 1.40
N LYS A 258 17.17 -3.88 1.50
CA LYS A 258 17.01 -2.46 1.13
C LYS A 258 17.71 -2.16 -0.18
N SER A 259 16.92 -1.96 -1.22
CA SER A 259 17.37 -1.31 -2.45
C SER A 259 17.39 0.21 -2.26
N GLU A 260 18.23 0.87 -3.04
CA GLU A 260 18.24 2.32 -3.19
C GLU A 260 17.52 2.64 -4.51
N ASP A 261 16.23 2.94 -4.41
CA ASP A 261 15.37 3.32 -5.53
C ASP A 261 15.48 4.82 -5.78
N TYR A 262 16.19 5.23 -6.83
CA TYR A 262 16.32 6.64 -7.20
C TYR A 262 15.06 7.14 -7.91
N ALA A 263 14.50 8.23 -7.40
CA ALA A 263 13.32 8.88 -7.93
C ALA A 263 13.50 10.40 -7.95
N MET A 264 12.69 11.09 -8.75
CA MET A 264 12.64 12.55 -8.77
C MET A 264 11.88 13.05 -7.54
N VAL A 265 12.32 14.19 -7.00
CA VAL A 265 11.68 14.84 -5.85
C VAL A 265 10.86 16.01 -6.35
N ILE A 266 9.61 16.06 -5.90
CA ILE A 266 8.59 17.02 -6.34
C ILE A 266 7.94 17.58 -5.08
N LYS A 267 7.47 18.82 -5.12
CA LYS A 267 6.76 19.42 -3.98
C LYS A 267 5.43 18.71 -3.74
N GLU A 268 5.07 18.48 -2.47
CA GLU A 268 3.76 17.92 -2.09
C GLU A 268 2.62 18.73 -2.73
N GLY A 269 1.49 18.09 -3.04
CA GLY A 269 0.36 18.73 -3.72
C GLY A 269 0.44 18.78 -5.25
N ASN A 270 1.64 18.65 -5.85
CA ASN A 270 1.83 18.66 -7.31
C ASN A 270 1.64 17.26 -7.95
N TYR A 271 0.48 16.64 -7.69
CA TYR A 271 0.24 15.26 -8.08
C TYR A 271 0.09 15.08 -9.60
N LYS A 272 -0.50 16.03 -10.33
CA LYS A 272 -0.62 15.91 -11.79
C LYS A 272 0.73 16.07 -12.46
N PHE A 273 1.56 16.99 -11.97
CA PHE A 273 2.94 17.12 -12.44
C PHE A 273 3.76 15.84 -12.18
N LYS A 274 3.57 15.20 -11.02
CA LYS A 274 4.17 13.89 -10.73
C LYS A 274 3.70 12.81 -11.71
N GLU A 275 2.41 12.74 -12.03
CA GLU A 275 1.90 11.79 -13.04
C GLU A 275 2.57 12.02 -14.40
N TYR A 276 2.69 13.27 -14.80
CA TYR A 276 3.35 13.67 -16.05
C TYR A 276 4.83 13.25 -16.09
N ILE A 277 5.56 13.44 -14.99
CA ILE A 277 6.93 12.95 -14.82
C ILE A 277 6.98 11.42 -14.89
N ASN A 278 6.03 10.74 -14.23
CA ASN A 278 5.99 9.28 -14.19
C ASN A 278 5.74 8.67 -15.57
N GLU A 279 4.97 9.32 -16.44
CA GLU A 279 4.81 8.89 -17.82
C GLU A 279 6.14 8.92 -18.57
N LEU A 280 6.89 10.04 -18.49
CA LEU A 280 8.17 10.17 -19.16
C LEU A 280 9.23 9.20 -18.59
N ILE A 281 9.19 8.91 -17.29
CA ILE A 281 10.11 7.96 -16.65
C ILE A 281 9.99 6.54 -17.25
N LYS A 282 8.81 6.12 -17.70
CA LYS A 282 8.61 4.76 -18.26
C LYS A 282 9.59 4.49 -19.41
N ASP A 283 9.70 5.43 -20.35
CA ASP A 283 10.55 5.29 -21.52
C ASP A 283 12.02 5.61 -21.22
N GLU A 284 12.26 6.57 -20.32
CA GLU A 284 13.60 7.07 -20.03
C GLU A 284 14.39 6.12 -19.12
N LYS A 285 13.71 5.38 -18.25
CA LYS A 285 14.31 4.33 -17.42
C LYS A 285 14.97 3.25 -18.27
N GLU A 286 14.25 2.72 -19.26
CA GLU A 286 14.79 1.65 -20.11
C GLU A 286 16.02 2.12 -20.89
N LYS A 287 16.00 3.37 -21.39
CA LYS A 287 17.13 3.99 -22.08
C LYS A 287 18.34 4.16 -21.16
N LEU A 288 18.10 4.57 -19.91
CA LEU A 288 19.15 4.69 -18.89
C LEU A 288 19.78 3.32 -18.62
N ASP A 289 18.99 2.28 -18.39
CA ASP A 289 19.48 0.92 -18.13
C ASP A 289 20.31 0.38 -19.31
N LYS A 290 19.85 0.60 -20.55
CA LYS A 290 20.59 0.24 -21.76
C LYS A 290 21.92 0.99 -21.87
N ARG A 291 21.92 2.31 -21.62
CA ARG A 291 23.14 3.14 -21.63
C ARG A 291 24.15 2.64 -20.60
N LEU A 292 23.72 2.50 -19.35
CA LEU A 292 24.58 2.04 -18.26
C LEU A 292 25.14 0.64 -18.53
N THR A 293 24.31 -0.27 -19.05
CA THR A 293 24.76 -1.63 -19.43
C THR A 293 25.80 -1.56 -20.56
N LYS A 294 25.57 -0.74 -21.59
CA LYS A 294 26.51 -0.55 -22.72
C LYS A 294 27.85 0.05 -22.26
N GLU A 295 27.82 0.94 -21.28
CA GLU A 295 29.01 1.52 -20.64
C GLU A 295 29.68 0.57 -19.62
N GLY A 296 29.14 -0.65 -19.48
CA GLY A 296 29.70 -1.72 -18.65
C GLY A 296 29.49 -1.49 -17.16
N PHE A 297 28.42 -0.80 -16.76
CA PHE A 297 27.94 -0.81 -15.38
C PHE A 297 27.16 -2.08 -15.08
N VAL A 298 27.28 -2.59 -13.86
CA VAL A 298 26.53 -3.73 -13.35
C VAL A 298 25.30 -3.21 -12.60
N LEU A 299 24.11 -3.52 -13.11
CA LEU A 299 22.85 -3.07 -12.54
C LEU A 299 22.34 -4.01 -11.43
N PHE A 300 21.50 -3.48 -10.53
CA PHE A 300 20.93 -4.20 -9.38
C PHE A 300 20.32 -5.56 -9.74
N ASN A 301 19.53 -5.62 -10.80
CA ASN A 301 18.84 -6.83 -11.23
C ASN A 301 19.79 -7.99 -11.54
N LYS A 302 21.04 -7.70 -11.94
CA LYS A 302 22.07 -8.73 -12.20
C LYS A 302 22.77 -9.21 -10.93
N ILE A 303 22.83 -8.39 -9.89
CA ILE A 303 23.47 -8.73 -8.60
C ILE A 303 22.47 -9.46 -7.69
N SER A 304 21.21 -9.00 -7.66
CA SER A 304 20.15 -9.60 -6.86
C SER A 304 19.66 -10.96 -7.40
N ALA A 305 19.94 -11.27 -8.67
CA ALA A 305 19.59 -12.55 -9.29
C ALA A 305 20.56 -13.68 -8.87
N ASN A 306 20.93 -13.76 -7.60
CA ASN A 306 21.68 -14.91 -7.10
C ASN A 306 20.73 -16.14 -7.13
N PRO A 307 20.93 -17.07 -8.08
CA PRO A 307 19.96 -18.12 -8.39
C PRO A 307 19.86 -19.19 -7.31
N THR A 308 20.61 -19.06 -6.21
CA THR A 308 20.66 -20.04 -5.11
C THR A 308 19.48 -19.91 -4.14
N LYS A 309 18.82 -18.74 -4.05
CA LYS A 309 17.68 -18.53 -3.12
C LYS A 309 16.30 -18.59 -3.80
N LEU A 310 16.20 -18.31 -5.10
CA LEU A 310 14.94 -18.45 -5.85
C LEU A 310 14.36 -19.89 -5.80
N PRO A 311 15.15 -20.97 -6.00
CA PRO A 311 14.63 -22.31 -5.87
C PRO A 311 14.29 -22.63 -4.42
N TYR A 312 14.92 -22.01 -3.41
CA TYR A 312 14.60 -22.26 -2.01
C TYR A 312 13.24 -21.68 -1.60
N ILE A 313 12.90 -20.47 -2.09
CA ILE A 313 11.58 -19.85 -1.84
C ILE A 313 10.49 -20.61 -2.61
N ALA A 314 10.75 -20.97 -3.87
CA ALA A 314 9.82 -21.80 -4.65
C ALA A 314 9.64 -23.20 -4.03
N PHE A 315 10.72 -23.81 -3.55
CA PHE A 315 10.71 -25.13 -2.91
C PHE A 315 10.02 -25.10 -1.54
N THR A 316 10.23 -24.06 -0.72
CA THR A 316 9.53 -23.93 0.57
C THR A 316 8.05 -23.64 0.39
N SER A 317 7.67 -22.82 -0.60
CA SER A 317 6.27 -22.63 -1.01
C SER A 317 5.63 -23.95 -1.48
N LEU A 318 6.32 -24.70 -2.34
CA LEU A 318 5.87 -26.00 -2.81
C LEU A 318 5.75 -26.99 -1.64
N LEU A 319 6.76 -27.07 -0.76
CA LEU A 319 6.79 -27.96 0.39
C LEU A 319 5.65 -27.63 1.37
N LEU A 320 5.39 -26.35 1.66
CA LEU A 320 4.26 -25.91 2.48
C LEU A 320 2.92 -26.28 1.85
N SER A 321 2.78 -26.13 0.53
CA SER A 321 1.55 -26.54 -0.17
C SER A 321 1.33 -28.05 -0.13
N VAL A 322 2.39 -28.85 -0.26
CA VAL A 322 2.36 -30.31 -0.15
C VAL A 322 2.04 -30.74 1.28
N ILE A 323 2.66 -30.12 2.30
CA ILE A 323 2.35 -30.39 3.70
C ILE A 323 0.90 -30.03 4.00
N SER A 324 0.41 -28.88 3.53
CA SER A 324 -0.99 -28.47 3.72
C SER A 324 -1.96 -29.46 3.07
N LEU A 325 -1.62 -29.96 1.88
CA LEU A 325 -2.42 -30.98 1.19
C LEU A 325 -2.40 -32.31 1.94
N LEU A 326 -1.23 -32.74 2.45
CA LEU A 326 -1.10 -33.97 3.24
C LEU A 326 -1.85 -33.87 4.56
N VAL A 327 -1.79 -32.72 5.25
CA VAL A 327 -2.57 -32.45 6.46
C VAL A 327 -4.06 -32.47 6.13
N TYR A 328 -4.49 -31.86 5.02
CA TYR A 328 -5.87 -31.90 4.58
C TYR A 328 -6.34 -33.32 4.25
N LEU A 329 -5.54 -34.12 3.56
CA LEU A 329 -5.84 -35.52 3.22
C LEU A 329 -5.83 -36.43 4.46
N PHE A 330 -4.97 -36.15 5.42
CA PHE A 330 -4.93 -36.86 6.69
C PHE A 330 -6.14 -36.51 7.55
N TYR A 331 -6.49 -35.23 7.65
CA TYR A 331 -7.71 -34.77 8.32
C TYR A 331 -8.96 -35.32 7.65
N SER A 332 -9.06 -35.27 6.31
CA SER A 332 -10.21 -35.80 5.59
C SER A 332 -10.35 -37.31 5.76
N ARG A 333 -9.24 -38.05 5.87
CA ARG A 333 -9.30 -39.48 6.20
C ARG A 333 -9.70 -39.75 7.65
N ILE A 334 -9.28 -38.92 8.60
CA ILE A 334 -9.70 -39.03 10.00
C ILE A 334 -11.19 -38.71 10.14
N THR A 335 -11.68 -37.64 9.49
CA THR A 335 -13.11 -37.27 9.53
C THR A 335 -14.00 -38.24 8.76
N ILE A 336 -13.49 -38.92 7.73
CA ILE A 336 -14.22 -40.02 7.07
C ILE A 336 -14.32 -41.27 7.97
N PHE A 337 -13.42 -41.44 8.95
CA PHE A 337 -13.38 -42.65 9.78
C PHE A 337 -14.10 -42.51 11.13
N GLU A 338 -14.21 -41.32 11.71
CA GLU A 338 -14.95 -41.12 12.97
C GLU A 338 -15.61 -39.73 13.02
N TYR A 339 -16.95 -39.71 13.24
CA TYR A 339 -17.81 -38.60 13.64
C TYR A 339 -18.60 -37.77 12.59
N SER A 340 -19.86 -37.49 12.98
CA SER A 340 -20.87 -36.74 12.25
C SER A 340 -20.67 -35.21 12.32
N GLU A 341 -20.85 -34.56 11.18
CA GLU A 341 -20.23 -33.26 10.82
C GLU A 341 -20.86 -31.96 11.40
N SER A 342 -21.88 -31.97 12.26
CA SER A 342 -22.71 -30.73 12.35
C SER A 342 -22.35 -29.68 13.43
N GLU A 343 -21.59 -30.03 14.48
CA GLU A 343 -21.36 -29.09 15.60
C GLU A 343 -19.91 -28.57 15.68
N PHE A 344 -18.95 -29.34 15.18
CA PHE A 344 -17.53 -29.00 15.28
C PHE A 344 -17.14 -27.83 14.36
N ASP A 345 -17.75 -27.75 13.18
CA ASP A 345 -17.44 -26.74 12.17
C ASP A 345 -17.81 -25.31 12.61
N PHE A 346 -18.92 -25.14 13.33
CA PHE A 346 -19.34 -23.81 13.81
C PHE A 346 -18.42 -23.29 14.92
N VAL A 347 -17.92 -24.18 15.78
CA VAL A 347 -17.02 -23.83 16.89
C VAL A 347 -15.62 -23.50 16.36
N ILE A 348 -15.10 -24.30 15.43
CA ILE A 348 -13.83 -23.99 14.76
C ILE A 348 -13.93 -22.68 13.97
N PHE A 349 -15.06 -22.42 13.32
CA PHE A 349 -15.28 -21.15 12.61
C PHE A 349 -15.24 -19.94 13.56
N LEU A 350 -15.95 -19.98 14.69
CA LEU A 350 -15.92 -18.90 15.68
C LEU A 350 -14.53 -18.74 16.34
N TYR A 351 -13.84 -19.85 16.62
CA TYR A 351 -12.48 -19.83 17.16
C TYR A 351 -11.47 -19.24 16.16
N THR A 352 -11.62 -19.56 14.87
CA THR A 352 -10.78 -19.02 13.79
C THR A 352 -11.01 -17.51 13.62
N LEU A 353 -12.26 -17.05 13.67
CA LEU A 353 -12.58 -15.61 13.65
C LEU A 353 -11.95 -14.86 14.84
N LYS A 354 -11.90 -15.47 16.04
CA LYS A 354 -11.22 -14.92 17.22
C LYS A 354 -9.71 -14.80 17.01
N GLN A 355 -9.06 -15.82 16.46
CA GLN A 355 -7.60 -15.80 16.23
C GLN A 355 -7.19 -14.78 15.16
N LEU A 356 -8.05 -14.51 14.18
CA LEU A 356 -7.81 -13.54 13.12
C LEU A 356 -7.93 -12.07 13.56
N LYS A 357 -8.20 -11.79 14.86
CA LYS A 357 -8.34 -10.43 15.42
C LYS A 357 -9.21 -9.50 14.57
N PHE A 358 -10.35 -10.00 14.09
CA PHE A 358 -11.33 -9.17 13.40
C PHE A 358 -11.92 -8.15 14.38
N ASN A 359 -11.35 -6.94 14.41
CA ASN A 359 -11.79 -5.82 15.25
C ASN A 359 -13.02 -5.08 14.71
N GLN A 360 -13.88 -5.74 13.91
CA GLN A 360 -15.07 -5.12 13.34
C GLN A 360 -16.33 -5.62 14.04
N GLU A 361 -17.34 -4.75 14.15
CA GLU A 361 -18.62 -5.06 14.80
C GLU A 361 -19.34 -6.22 14.08
N ILE A 362 -19.37 -7.37 14.75
CA ILE A 362 -20.18 -8.52 14.34
C ILE A 362 -21.59 -8.28 14.86
N SER A 363 -22.57 -8.13 13.96
CA SER A 363 -23.98 -8.02 14.38
C SER A 363 -24.63 -9.39 14.40
N VAL A 364 -25.14 -9.79 15.56
CA VAL A 364 -25.94 -11.01 15.74
C VAL A 364 -27.40 -10.61 15.87
N THR A 365 -28.26 -11.15 15.01
CA THR A 365 -29.72 -10.92 15.08
C THR A 365 -30.42 -12.24 15.31
N VAL A 366 -31.32 -12.31 16.30
CA VAL A 366 -32.13 -13.50 16.55
C VAL A 366 -33.58 -13.25 16.16
N HIS A 367 -34.09 -14.02 15.21
CA HIS A 367 -35.48 -13.96 14.77
C HIS A 367 -36.27 -15.13 15.34
N LYS A 368 -37.45 -14.86 15.88
CA LYS A 368 -38.36 -15.90 16.37
C LYS A 368 -39.37 -16.24 15.28
N HIS A 369 -39.43 -17.50 14.89
CA HIS A 369 -40.40 -18.02 13.94
C HIS A 369 -41.30 -19.08 14.60
N LYS A 370 -42.58 -19.06 14.24
CA LYS A 370 -43.51 -20.18 14.49
C LYS A 370 -43.43 -21.11 13.29
N HIS A 371 -43.10 -22.38 13.52
CA HIS A 371 -43.17 -23.39 12.48
C HIS A 371 -44.60 -23.94 12.41
N ASN A 372 -45.18 -24.00 11.21
CA ASN A 372 -46.63 -24.13 11.04
C ASN A 372 -47.23 -25.48 11.47
N ASP A 373 -46.44 -26.55 11.59
CA ASP A 373 -47.01 -27.90 11.75
C ASP A 373 -46.90 -28.54 13.14
N GLN A 374 -46.18 -27.98 14.12
CA GLN A 374 -45.95 -28.71 15.40
C GLN A 374 -45.93 -27.88 16.69
N ASN A 375 -46.50 -26.66 16.71
CA ASN A 375 -46.39 -25.74 17.86
C ASN A 375 -44.93 -25.46 18.31
N GLU A 376 -43.95 -25.80 17.48
CA GLU A 376 -42.54 -25.64 17.78
C GLU A 376 -42.09 -24.20 17.49
N LYS A 377 -41.37 -23.63 18.45
CA LYS A 377 -40.76 -22.31 18.32
C LYS A 377 -39.34 -22.48 17.82
N ILE A 378 -39.01 -21.83 16.71
CA ILE A 378 -37.67 -21.83 16.12
C ILE A 378 -37.05 -20.46 16.32
N PHE A 379 -35.82 -20.43 16.78
CA PHE A 379 -34.98 -19.24 16.84
C PHE A 379 -33.96 -19.30 15.71
N ARG A 380 -34.05 -18.37 14.76
CA ARG A 380 -33.06 -18.21 13.71
C ARG A 380 -31.99 -17.22 14.18
N VAL A 381 -30.76 -17.67 14.32
CA VAL A 381 -29.61 -16.81 14.61
C VAL A 381 -28.94 -16.43 13.29
N GLU A 382 -28.86 -15.12 13.02
CA GLU A 382 -28.21 -14.56 11.84
C GLU A 382 -26.95 -13.78 12.25
N LEU A 383 -25.79 -14.23 11.77
CA LEU A 383 -24.50 -13.56 11.93
C LEU A 383 -24.19 -12.78 10.66
N SER A 384 -24.02 -11.46 10.76
CA SER A 384 -23.58 -10.64 9.62
C SER A 384 -22.15 -10.13 9.82
N LEU A 385 -21.27 -10.42 8.86
CA LEU A 385 -19.88 -9.98 8.85
C LEU A 385 -19.65 -8.99 7.70
N PRO A 386 -19.06 -7.81 7.96
CA PRO A 386 -18.57 -6.93 6.90
C PRO A 386 -17.38 -7.59 6.19
N PHE A 387 -17.48 -7.75 4.87
CA PHE A 387 -16.40 -8.26 4.03
C PHE A 387 -16.33 -7.47 2.72
N MET A 388 -15.25 -6.71 2.53
CA MET A 388 -14.97 -5.95 1.30
C MET A 388 -16.17 -5.13 0.78
N GLY A 389 -16.80 -4.34 1.66
CA GLY A 389 -17.95 -3.49 1.30
C GLY A 389 -19.30 -4.22 1.19
N ASN A 390 -19.33 -5.55 1.37
CA ASN A 390 -20.55 -6.37 1.40
C ASN A 390 -20.77 -7.02 2.78
N LYS A 391 -21.97 -7.57 3.02
CA LYS A 391 -22.29 -8.32 4.26
C LYS A 391 -22.44 -9.80 3.95
N ALA A 392 -21.54 -10.64 4.46
CA ALA A 392 -21.73 -12.09 4.49
C ALA A 392 -22.70 -12.44 5.62
N ARG A 393 -23.70 -13.29 5.37
CA ARG A 393 -24.72 -13.65 6.36
C ARG A 393 -24.81 -15.15 6.56
N PHE A 394 -24.71 -15.58 7.80
CA PHE A 394 -24.83 -16.98 8.21
C PHE A 394 -26.10 -17.14 9.03
N LYS A 395 -26.94 -18.11 8.69
CA LYS A 395 -28.23 -18.36 9.36
C LYS A 395 -28.26 -19.77 9.92
N ARG A 396 -28.67 -19.91 11.18
CA ARG A 396 -28.89 -21.21 11.81
C ARG A 396 -30.22 -21.20 12.57
N ASP A 397 -31.03 -22.22 12.36
CA ASP A 397 -32.29 -22.43 13.06
C ASP A 397 -32.07 -23.32 14.29
N ILE A 398 -32.60 -22.89 15.44
CA ILE A 398 -32.48 -23.54 16.74
C ILE A 398 -33.89 -23.83 17.27
N PHE A 399 -34.19 -25.08 17.59
CA PHE A 399 -35.51 -25.52 18.03
C PHE A 399 -35.65 -25.40 19.56
N GLU A 400 -36.62 -24.61 20.04
CA GLU A 400 -36.80 -24.31 21.48
C GLU A 400 -37.07 -25.57 22.31
N ASN A 401 -37.88 -26.49 21.79
CA ASN A 401 -38.30 -27.68 22.52
C ASN A 401 -37.18 -28.70 22.68
N TYR A 402 -36.29 -28.81 21.69
CA TYR A 402 -35.15 -29.72 21.75
C TYR A 402 -34.22 -29.42 22.95
N TYR A 403 -33.85 -28.14 23.12
CA TYR A 403 -32.97 -27.74 24.22
C TYR A 403 -33.68 -27.66 25.57
N LYS A 404 -34.96 -27.27 25.59
CA LYS A 404 -35.74 -27.22 26.83
C LYS A 404 -36.00 -28.62 27.40
N ASN A 405 -36.34 -29.58 26.56
CA ASN A 405 -36.68 -30.94 27.00
C ASN A 405 -35.44 -31.80 27.27
N LYS A 406 -34.37 -31.66 26.47
CA LYS A 406 -33.19 -32.53 26.60
C LYS A 406 -32.21 -32.04 27.67
N ASN A 407 -31.99 -30.73 27.76
CA ASN A 407 -30.91 -30.15 28.58
C ASN A 407 -31.42 -29.20 29.68
N ASN A 408 -32.74 -29.03 29.82
CA ASN A 408 -33.40 -28.12 30.78
C ASN A 408 -32.95 -26.65 30.65
N ILE A 409 -32.68 -26.20 29.43
CA ILE A 409 -32.17 -24.85 29.13
C ILE A 409 -33.30 -23.99 28.56
N ASP A 410 -33.61 -22.85 29.20
CA ASP A 410 -34.50 -21.84 28.62
C ASP A 410 -33.70 -20.90 27.70
N ILE A 411 -33.82 -21.12 26.38
CA ILE A 411 -33.17 -20.31 25.35
C ILE A 411 -33.52 -18.81 25.49
N LYS A 412 -34.70 -18.46 26.03
CA LYS A 412 -35.08 -17.05 26.21
C LYS A 412 -34.25 -16.36 27.27
N GLU A 413 -33.84 -17.08 28.32
CA GLU A 413 -32.99 -16.55 29.39
C GLU A 413 -31.56 -16.37 28.85
N LEU A 414 -31.06 -17.34 28.09
CA LEU A 414 -29.77 -17.27 27.40
C LEU A 414 -29.67 -16.08 26.43
N ILE A 415 -30.73 -15.76 25.70
CA ILE A 415 -30.73 -14.63 24.75
C ILE A 415 -30.84 -13.27 25.48
N LYS A 416 -31.52 -13.22 26.63
CA LYS A 416 -31.79 -11.97 27.35
C LYS A 416 -30.53 -11.38 28.00
N ASP A 417 -29.58 -12.23 28.38
CA ASP A 417 -28.36 -11.83 29.09
C ASP A 417 -27.16 -11.53 28.16
N ASN A 418 -27.28 -11.80 26.85
CA ASN A 418 -26.16 -11.79 25.91
C ASN A 418 -26.17 -10.55 25.01
N LYS A 419 -25.70 -9.42 25.55
CA LYS A 419 -25.49 -8.18 24.78
C LYS A 419 -24.05 -7.98 24.28
N ASP A 420 -23.09 -8.80 24.71
CA ASP A 420 -21.71 -8.74 24.24
C ASP A 420 -21.20 -10.09 23.68
N PHE A 421 -20.17 -9.98 22.85
CA PHE A 421 -19.62 -11.09 22.08
C PHE A 421 -19.01 -12.20 22.96
N GLN A 422 -18.48 -11.83 24.13
CA GLN A 422 -17.83 -12.78 25.03
C GLN A 422 -18.86 -13.62 25.77
N SER A 423 -19.97 -13.01 26.20
CA SER A 423 -21.08 -13.72 26.84
C SER A 423 -21.78 -14.70 25.87
N ILE A 424 -21.85 -14.37 24.57
CA ILE A 424 -22.30 -15.29 23.50
C ILE A 424 -21.38 -16.50 23.37
N ILE A 425 -20.06 -16.29 23.39
CA ILE A 425 -19.06 -17.37 23.33
C ILE A 425 -19.17 -18.27 24.56
N ASP A 426 -19.29 -17.69 25.75
CA ASP A 426 -19.32 -18.44 27.01
C ASP A 426 -20.62 -19.24 27.16
N SER A 427 -21.73 -18.68 26.69
CA SER A 427 -23.03 -19.37 26.59
C SER A 427 -22.99 -20.53 25.59
N THR A 428 -22.31 -20.35 24.46
CA THR A 428 -22.12 -21.40 23.44
C THR A 428 -21.22 -22.51 23.97
N ASN A 429 -20.14 -22.18 24.68
CA ASN A 429 -19.27 -23.16 25.33
C ASN A 429 -19.96 -23.93 26.46
N LYS A 430 -20.90 -23.30 27.18
CA LYS A 430 -21.72 -23.94 28.21
C LYS A 430 -22.69 -24.96 27.61
N LEU A 431 -23.25 -24.68 26.43
CA LEU A 431 -24.09 -25.63 25.68
C LEU A 431 -23.27 -26.85 25.20
N LEU A 432 -22.07 -26.63 24.70
CA LEU A 432 -21.20 -27.70 24.15
C LEU A 432 -20.65 -28.67 25.21
N LYS A 433 -20.49 -28.23 26.46
CA LYS A 433 -20.02 -29.10 27.56
C LYS A 433 -21.06 -30.12 28.05
N LEU A 434 -22.34 -29.94 27.71
CA LEU A 434 -23.44 -30.74 28.24
C LEU A 434 -23.91 -31.87 27.31
N ASP A 435 -23.48 -31.87 26.04
CA ASP A 435 -24.01 -32.78 25.01
C ASP A 435 -22.97 -33.74 24.41
N SER A 436 -21.94 -34.12 25.18
CA SER A 436 -20.91 -35.07 24.72
C SER A 436 -21.39 -36.53 24.66
N ASN A 437 -22.67 -36.83 24.94
CA ASN A 437 -23.19 -38.19 25.00
C ASN A 437 -24.57 -38.32 24.31
N LYS A 438 -24.52 -38.87 23.09
CA LYS A 438 -25.60 -39.40 22.23
C LYS A 438 -26.37 -38.42 21.36
N PHE A 439 -26.21 -38.60 20.03
CA PHE A 439 -27.24 -38.32 19.03
C PHE A 439 -27.16 -39.21 17.79
N ASP A 440 -28.34 -39.64 17.34
CA ASP A 440 -28.64 -40.22 16.03
C ASP A 440 -29.26 -39.15 15.09
N ASN A 441 -28.87 -39.24 13.81
CA ASN A 441 -29.47 -38.80 12.54
C ASN A 441 -30.46 -37.62 12.46
N ILE A 442 -30.05 -36.51 11.81
CA ILE A 442 -30.91 -35.61 10.99
C ILE A 442 -30.08 -35.04 9.80
N TYR A 443 -30.68 -34.98 8.60
CA TYR A 443 -30.09 -34.47 7.35
C TYR A 443 -30.18 -32.94 7.21
N MET A 444 -29.23 -32.30 6.51
CA MET A 444 -29.25 -30.86 6.20
C MET A 444 -29.01 -30.60 4.70
N ASN A 445 -29.81 -29.69 4.12
CA ASN A 445 -29.64 -29.12 2.79
C ASN A 445 -29.04 -27.71 2.90
N LEU A 446 -27.89 -27.48 2.24
CA LEU A 446 -27.22 -26.18 2.19
C LEU A 446 -27.55 -25.46 0.88
N HIS A 447 -28.19 -24.28 0.96
CA HIS A 447 -28.38 -23.40 -0.19
C HIS A 447 -27.46 -22.17 -0.08
N LEU A 448 -26.44 -22.13 -0.95
CA LEU A 448 -25.56 -20.98 -1.16
C LEU A 448 -26.13 -20.09 -2.28
N HIS A 449 -26.56 -18.88 -1.94
CA HIS A 449 -26.91 -17.86 -2.94
C HIS A 449 -25.71 -16.94 -3.17
N VAL A 450 -24.97 -17.18 -4.24
CA VAL A 450 -23.98 -16.23 -4.78
C VAL A 450 -24.67 -15.41 -5.87
N LYS A 451 -24.74 -14.09 -5.70
CA LYS A 451 -25.19 -13.20 -6.79
C LYS A 451 -24.07 -13.10 -7.83
N ASN A 452 -24.37 -13.52 -9.05
CA ASN A 452 -23.44 -13.58 -10.19
C ASN A 452 -22.84 -12.21 -10.54
N PHE A 453 -21.54 -12.25 -10.83
CA PHE A 453 -20.77 -11.22 -11.52
C PHE A 453 -21.12 -11.25 -13.02
N ASN A 454 -21.75 -10.19 -13.54
CA ASN A 454 -21.81 -9.94 -14.98
C ASN A 454 -20.73 -8.91 -15.33
N ALA A 455 -19.71 -9.33 -16.06
CA ALA A 455 -18.79 -8.43 -16.75
C ALA A 455 -19.36 -8.10 -18.14
N PRO A 456 -19.31 -6.84 -18.61
CA PRO A 456 -19.75 -6.51 -19.96
C PRO A 456 -18.68 -6.91 -20.98
N VAL A 457 -19.04 -7.83 -21.87
CA VAL A 457 -18.34 -8.09 -23.13
C VAL A 457 -18.82 -7.03 -24.12
N GLY A 458 -17.96 -6.07 -24.46
CA GLY A 458 -18.21 -5.09 -25.51
C GLY A 458 -17.93 -5.69 -26.88
N SER A 459 -18.98 -6.07 -27.61
CA SER A 459 -18.94 -6.32 -29.05
C SER A 459 -19.36 -5.06 -29.80
N VAL A 460 -18.50 -4.54 -30.68
CA VAL A 460 -18.93 -3.67 -31.80
C VAL A 460 -18.38 -4.31 -33.06
N GLY A 461 -19.28 -4.92 -33.83
CA GLY A 461 -19.04 -5.23 -35.22
C GLY A 461 -19.39 -4.04 -36.09
N ASN A 462 -18.61 -3.78 -37.14
CA ASN A 462 -19.14 -3.14 -38.32
C ASN A 462 -18.56 -3.79 -39.58
N ARG A 463 -19.46 -4.32 -40.42
CA ARG A 463 -19.17 -4.83 -41.76
C ARG A 463 -19.04 -3.65 -42.71
N GLY A 464 -18.04 -3.68 -43.58
CA GLY A 464 -17.89 -2.74 -44.69
C GLY A 464 -17.09 -3.38 -45.80
N THR A 465 -17.80 -3.92 -46.78
CA THR A 465 -17.35 -4.47 -48.07
C THR A 465 -16.44 -3.50 -48.84
N GLN A 466 -15.26 -3.95 -49.27
CA GLN A 466 -14.50 -3.30 -50.35
C GLN A 466 -14.73 -4.04 -51.67
N LYS A 467 -15.39 -3.35 -52.60
CA LYS A 467 -15.44 -3.65 -54.03
C LYS A 467 -14.34 -2.84 -54.73
N ASN A 468 -13.63 -3.50 -55.64
CA ASN A 468 -12.79 -2.91 -56.69
C ASN A 468 -13.56 -1.85 -57.50
N VAL A 469 -12.92 -0.71 -57.79
CA VAL A 469 -13.03 0.00 -59.08
C VAL A 469 -11.73 0.78 -59.33
N SER A 470 -11.13 0.50 -60.49
CA SER A 470 -10.08 1.25 -61.18
C SER A 470 -10.60 2.59 -61.71
N GLY A 471 -9.75 3.62 -61.77
CA GLY A 471 -10.10 4.82 -62.52
C GLY A 471 -9.00 5.88 -62.52
N SER A 472 -8.18 5.83 -63.56
CA SER A 472 -7.37 6.94 -64.04
C SER A 472 -8.24 8.15 -64.38
N ASN A 473 -7.72 9.37 -64.19
CA ASN A 473 -7.48 10.25 -65.34
C ASN A 473 -6.66 11.50 -65.03
N LYS A 474 -5.79 11.79 -66.00
CA LYS A 474 -5.06 13.02 -66.26
C LYS A 474 -6.00 14.13 -66.75
N VAL A 475 -5.57 15.37 -66.47
CA VAL A 475 -5.42 16.53 -67.39
C VAL A 475 -6.35 16.61 -68.61
N ASN A 476 -7.27 17.57 -68.59
CA ASN A 476 -7.22 18.80 -69.42
C ASN A 476 -8.20 19.83 -68.83
#